data_AF-A0A2V6X1F0-F1
#
_entry.id   AF-A0A2V6X1F0-F1
#
_cell.length_a   1.000
_cell.length_b   1.000
_cell.length_c   1.000
_cell.angle_alpha   90.00
_cell.angle_beta   90.00
_cell.angle_gamma   90.00
#
_symmetry.space_group_name_H-M   'P 1'
#
loop_
_entity.id
_entity.type
_entity.pdbx_description
1 polymer ?
#
loop_
_entity_poly.entity_id
_entity_poly.type
_entity_poly.pdbx_seq_one_letter_code
_entity_poly.pdbx_strand_id
1 'polypeptide(L)'
;LPPALMLAWPALRRRRPGALLAAAAVTLALCLPWYGLRAFGLPAQILSRSFRQAAEQGSPPVWTPAGFLAYPRSFVSQLGALAVLLFLGGLYRAARRHPFLLVACLVPFGVLLVIQNKNPRYTLPLLPVASVIAAEAVAALAPRAGQALAALVLVTGGLQVAATTFGAGPLAGRAPFGIELAHADPPAPAAWPQRALLARIAADSGGRPVTVGVIPNCAEFSVSNFRYYAARDGLPLRFGRAWSDYPLNVDYVVLKTGDQGPAFASEKARRVTEQFAADPLLTAAFPAIGRYPLPDGSLATLRVRRPAPVTQIGPAALAGRIQAGAAALLAEFVADGRELRVGLDWDAAGLARGWIRRVTVSAASARVGELRRPGAPTLRLEDVRVVLEGLTVNPARVAATGRLEPLALERFRIERLTLSQGDLQAFLAAGRRTRRVRVRFLPGQAEVRMGAPGSAVDARVSLGPGRDGRPVVLDVHAVRIGGVPVPDLLTGWIERAWDPTLRWAALPVAVDVAPVRIGPGRLEVAAP
;
A
#
# COMPACT_ATOMS: atom_id res chain seq x y z
N LEU A 1 16.40 17.64 -5.81
CA LEU A 1 16.63 19.02 -5.31
C LEU A 1 18.10 19.43 -5.34
N PRO A 2 19.07 18.68 -4.75
CA PRO A 2 20.47 19.15 -4.70
C PRO A 2 21.14 19.38 -6.07
N PRO A 3 21.02 18.49 -7.08
CA PRO A 3 21.60 18.74 -8.41
C PRO A 3 21.00 19.94 -9.14
N ALA A 4 19.68 20.16 -8.98
CA ALA A 4 18.98 21.31 -9.57
C ALA A 4 19.45 22.63 -8.97
N LEU A 5 19.68 22.68 -7.65
CA LEU A 5 20.23 23.86 -6.97
C LEU A 5 21.69 24.12 -7.35
N MET A 6 22.50 23.06 -7.53
CA MET A 6 23.88 23.18 -8.02
C MET A 6 23.95 23.77 -9.44
N LEU A 7 22.98 23.46 -10.31
CA LEU A 7 22.88 24.02 -11.66
C LEU A 7 22.26 25.43 -11.68
N ALA A 8 21.28 25.69 -10.81
CA ALA A 8 20.56 26.97 -10.79
C ALA A 8 21.40 28.12 -10.20
N TRP A 9 22.23 27.86 -9.19
CA TRP A 9 22.97 28.91 -8.49
C TRP A 9 23.98 29.69 -9.37
N PRO A 10 24.86 29.04 -10.17
CA PRO A 10 25.73 29.76 -11.11
C PRO A 10 24.95 30.55 -12.17
N ALA A 11 23.79 30.05 -12.57
CA ALA A 11 22.93 30.66 -13.58
C ALA A 11 22.21 31.92 -13.05
N LEU A 12 21.75 31.89 -11.79
CA LEU A 12 21.23 33.05 -11.05
C LEU A 12 22.29 34.14 -10.88
N ARG A 13 23.50 33.76 -10.46
CA ARG A 13 24.60 34.72 -10.23
C ARG A 13 25.08 35.38 -11.52
N ARG A 14 25.03 34.66 -12.65
CA ARG A 14 25.46 35.16 -13.98
C ARG A 14 24.30 35.69 -14.83
N ARG A 15 23.08 35.79 -14.28
CA ARG A 15 21.84 36.18 -14.98
C ARG A 15 21.65 35.48 -16.33
N ARG A 16 21.91 34.16 -16.39
CA ARG A 16 21.76 33.36 -17.62
C ARG A 16 20.44 32.60 -17.61
N PRO A 17 19.36 33.13 -18.20
CA PRO A 17 18.04 32.51 -18.15
C PRO A 17 18.01 31.13 -18.81
N GLY A 18 18.81 30.89 -19.87
CA GLY A 18 18.87 29.59 -20.56
C GLY A 18 19.32 28.43 -19.67
N ALA A 19 20.27 28.65 -18.76
CA ALA A 19 20.73 27.61 -17.85
C ALA A 19 19.74 27.33 -16.70
N LEU A 20 18.99 28.35 -16.27
CA LEU A 20 17.86 28.18 -15.34
C LEU A 20 16.73 27.39 -15.98
N LEU A 21 16.40 27.70 -17.23
CA LEU A 21 15.40 26.97 -18.01
C LEU A 21 15.84 25.52 -18.25
N ALA A 22 17.11 25.28 -18.57
CA ALA A 22 17.63 23.91 -18.71
C ALA A 22 17.58 23.14 -17.39
N ALA A 23 17.97 23.75 -16.27
CA ALA A 23 17.89 23.12 -14.95
C ALA A 23 16.43 22.82 -14.54
N ALA A 24 15.51 23.75 -14.83
CA ALA A 24 14.08 23.56 -14.61
C ALA A 24 13.52 22.44 -15.50
N ALA A 25 13.89 22.40 -16.78
CA ALA A 25 13.48 21.36 -17.72
C ALA A 25 13.98 19.98 -17.30
N VAL A 26 15.25 19.84 -16.91
CA VAL A 26 15.80 18.59 -16.38
C VAL A 26 15.10 18.17 -15.09
N THR A 27 14.86 19.12 -14.18
CA THR A 27 14.15 18.84 -12.92
C THR A 27 12.73 18.37 -13.18
N LEU A 28 12.02 19.03 -14.10
CA LEU A 28 10.67 18.63 -14.51
C LEU A 28 10.71 17.26 -15.17
N ALA A 29 11.59 17.02 -16.15
CA ALA A 29 11.72 15.73 -16.82
C ALA A 29 12.00 14.57 -15.83
N LEU A 30 12.82 14.81 -14.80
CA LEU A 30 13.13 13.82 -13.78
C LEU A 30 12.02 13.66 -12.74
N CYS A 31 11.38 14.75 -12.29
CA CYS A 31 10.40 14.69 -11.20
C CYS A 31 8.99 14.37 -11.69
N LEU A 32 8.62 14.78 -12.90
CA LEU A 32 7.26 14.66 -13.40
C LEU A 32 6.78 13.20 -13.53
N PRO A 33 7.60 12.22 -13.96
CA PRO A 33 7.17 10.81 -13.99
C PRO A 33 6.84 10.25 -12.60
N TRP A 34 7.54 10.68 -11.56
CA TRP A 34 7.40 10.16 -10.20
C TRP A 34 6.36 10.92 -9.37
N TYR A 35 6.28 12.24 -9.54
CA TYR A 35 5.50 13.14 -8.70
C TYR A 35 4.34 13.82 -9.44
N GLY A 36 4.35 13.88 -10.78
CA GLY A 36 3.30 14.53 -11.57
C GLY A 36 1.92 13.95 -11.29
N LEU A 37 1.83 12.60 -11.29
CA LEU A 37 0.66 11.81 -10.89
C LEU A 37 0.07 12.18 -9.52
N ARG A 38 0.92 12.63 -8.61
CA ARG A 38 0.57 12.85 -7.21
C ARG A 38 0.55 14.33 -6.83
N ALA A 39 0.90 15.25 -7.72
CA ALA A 39 1.10 16.67 -7.41
C ALA A 39 -0.11 17.26 -6.67
N PHE A 40 -1.33 16.96 -7.13
CA PHE A 40 -2.59 17.44 -6.54
C PHE A 40 -2.93 16.81 -5.17
N GLY A 41 -2.32 15.68 -4.82
CA GLY A 41 -2.49 15.01 -3.51
C GLY A 41 -1.23 15.03 -2.63
N LEU A 42 -0.13 15.55 -3.16
CA LEU A 42 1.19 15.50 -2.55
C LEU A 42 1.23 16.26 -1.22
N PRO A 43 0.65 17.47 -1.08
CA PRO A 43 0.64 18.18 0.20
C PRO A 43 -0.07 17.39 1.30
N ALA A 44 -1.21 16.80 1.00
CA ALA A 44 -1.96 15.98 1.96
C ALA A 44 -1.19 14.69 2.33
N GLN A 45 -0.53 14.05 1.36
CA GLN A 45 0.32 12.88 1.62
C GLN A 45 1.55 13.23 2.44
N ILE A 46 2.19 14.36 2.16
CA ILE A 46 3.31 14.90 2.94
C ILE A 46 2.83 15.14 4.36
N LEU A 47 1.74 15.89 4.57
CA LEU A 47 1.24 16.19 5.91
C LEU A 47 0.93 14.91 6.71
N SER A 48 0.25 13.95 6.06
CA SER A 48 -0.11 12.68 6.69
C SER A 48 1.11 11.83 7.05
N ARG A 49 2.09 11.68 6.17
CA ARG A 49 3.24 10.79 6.38
C ARG A 49 4.38 11.44 7.18
N SER A 50 4.53 12.75 7.03
CA SER A 50 5.64 13.50 7.60
C SER A 50 5.36 13.93 9.04
N PHE A 51 4.10 14.00 9.45
CA PHE A 51 3.69 14.43 10.79
C PHE A 51 2.81 13.38 11.47
N ARG A 52 1.58 13.16 11.00
CA ARG A 52 0.62 12.28 11.69
C ARG A 52 1.16 10.86 11.88
N GLN A 53 1.55 10.20 10.79
CA GLN A 53 2.09 8.84 10.85
C GLN A 53 3.43 8.78 11.59
N ALA A 54 4.23 9.84 11.52
CA ALA A 54 5.51 9.91 12.22
C ALA A 54 5.31 9.99 13.74
N ALA A 55 4.32 10.75 14.19
CA ALA A 55 3.91 10.81 15.60
C ALA A 55 3.40 9.43 16.08
N GLU A 56 2.57 8.76 15.28
CA GLU A 56 2.10 7.39 15.56
C GLU A 56 3.26 6.39 15.64
N GLN A 57 4.34 6.60 14.88
CA GLN A 57 5.57 5.81 14.92
C GLN A 57 6.51 6.15 16.10
N GLY A 58 6.15 7.13 16.93
CA GLY A 58 6.99 7.57 18.05
C GLY A 58 8.18 8.44 17.65
N SER A 59 8.16 9.05 16.46
CA SER A 59 9.21 10.01 16.07
C SER A 59 9.18 11.24 16.99
N PRO A 60 10.35 11.76 17.41
CA PRO A 60 10.42 12.88 18.33
C PRO A 60 9.72 14.11 17.73
N PRO A 61 9.02 14.92 18.56
CA PRO A 61 8.42 16.17 18.08
C PRO A 61 9.50 17.09 17.50
N VAL A 62 9.13 17.83 16.46
CA VAL A 62 10.06 18.66 15.67
C VAL A 62 10.86 19.62 16.55
N TRP A 63 10.17 20.37 17.40
CA TRP A 63 10.73 21.46 18.21
C TRP A 63 11.29 20.98 19.56
N THR A 64 11.94 19.82 19.57
CA THR A 64 12.59 19.26 20.76
C THR A 64 14.08 19.04 20.50
N PRO A 65 14.93 19.03 21.54
CA PRO A 65 16.34 18.67 21.39
C PRO A 65 16.52 17.30 20.72
N ALA A 66 15.66 16.32 21.04
CA ALA A 66 15.67 15.01 20.40
C ALA A 66 15.35 15.09 18.89
N GLY A 67 14.38 15.92 18.50
CA GLY A 67 14.01 16.15 17.09
C GLY A 67 15.14 16.79 16.27
N PHE A 68 15.81 17.80 16.82
CA PHE A 68 16.93 18.47 16.17
C PHE A 68 18.20 17.61 16.10
N LEU A 69 18.46 16.79 17.13
CA LEU A 69 19.64 15.94 17.20
C LEU A 69 19.49 14.60 16.46
N ALA A 70 18.29 14.23 16.00
CA ALA A 70 18.04 12.94 15.34
C ALA A 70 18.91 12.72 14.08
N TYR A 71 18.95 13.72 13.17
CA TYR A 71 19.78 13.61 11.97
C TYR A 71 21.28 13.82 12.23
N PRO A 72 21.72 14.82 13.02
CA PRO A 72 23.13 14.94 13.39
C PRO A 72 23.72 13.67 14.02
N ARG A 73 22.97 12.97 14.88
CA ARG A 73 23.42 11.71 15.50
C ARG A 73 23.55 10.56 14.51
N SER A 74 22.65 10.47 13.54
CA SER A 74 22.68 9.43 12.49
C SER A 74 23.59 9.77 11.31
N PHE A 75 24.02 11.02 11.17
CA PHE A 75 24.89 11.44 10.07
C PHE A 75 26.26 10.75 10.11
N VAL A 76 26.77 10.47 11.30
CA VAL A 76 28.04 9.77 11.50
C VAL A 76 27.98 8.35 10.96
N SER A 77 26.93 7.59 11.28
CA SER A 77 26.78 6.21 10.76
C SER A 77 26.46 6.16 9.26
N GLN A 78 26.03 7.27 8.65
CA GLN A 78 25.76 7.36 7.21
C GLN A 78 26.98 7.79 6.38
N LEU A 79 27.67 8.86 6.79
CA LEU A 79 28.79 9.44 6.04
C LEU A 79 30.15 8.86 6.49
N GLY A 80 30.24 8.50 7.77
CA GLY A 80 31.43 8.00 8.44
C GLY A 80 32.15 9.04 9.28
N ALA A 81 32.66 8.64 10.43
CA ALA A 81 33.20 9.56 11.45
C ALA A 81 34.32 10.46 10.92
N LEU A 82 35.31 9.86 10.23
CA LEU A 82 36.39 10.64 9.61
C LEU A 82 35.85 11.59 8.52
N ALA A 83 34.95 11.11 7.67
CA ALA A 83 34.35 11.93 6.63
C ALA A 83 33.48 13.07 7.20
N VAL A 84 32.85 12.90 8.36
CA VAL A 84 32.15 13.98 9.08
C VAL A 84 33.13 15.04 9.57
N LEU A 85 34.29 14.66 10.12
CA LEU A 85 35.33 15.64 10.51
C LEU A 85 35.83 16.43 9.29
N LEU A 86 36.05 15.75 8.17
CA LEU A 86 36.42 16.40 6.91
C LEU A 86 35.30 17.29 6.36
N PHE A 87 34.04 16.86 6.49
CA PHE A 87 32.88 17.68 6.13
C PHE A 87 32.86 18.99 6.93
N LEU A 88 33.08 18.94 8.25
CA LEU A 88 33.14 20.13 9.10
C LEU A 88 34.26 21.09 8.66
N GLY A 89 35.47 20.57 8.38
CA GLY A 89 36.56 21.39 7.82
C GLY A 89 36.26 21.93 6.42
N GLY A 90 35.55 21.14 5.62
CA GLY A 90 35.12 21.46 4.27
C GLY A 90 34.09 22.58 4.20
N LEU A 91 33.18 22.67 5.19
CA LEU A 91 32.17 23.72 5.27
C LEU A 91 32.78 25.12 5.23
N TYR A 92 33.85 25.36 5.98
CA TYR A 92 34.54 26.64 6.02
C TYR A 92 35.09 27.04 4.65
N ARG A 93 35.72 26.10 3.95
CA ARG A 93 36.35 26.35 2.65
C ARG A 93 35.32 26.45 1.53
N ALA A 94 34.30 25.60 1.55
CA ALA A 94 33.15 25.69 0.66
C ALA A 94 32.42 27.03 0.82
N ALA A 95 32.28 27.58 2.03
CA ALA A 95 31.70 28.91 2.24
C ALA A 95 32.41 30.01 1.44
N ARG A 96 33.74 29.93 1.36
CA ARG A 96 34.58 30.94 0.69
C ARG A 96 34.69 30.73 -0.81
N ARG A 97 34.79 29.49 -1.27
CA ARG A 97 35.08 29.17 -2.69
C ARG A 97 33.86 28.70 -3.47
N HIS A 98 32.99 27.94 -2.82
CA HIS A 98 31.88 27.22 -3.45
C HIS A 98 30.59 27.30 -2.61
N PRO A 99 30.08 28.51 -2.29
CA PRO A 99 28.95 28.70 -1.37
C PRO A 99 27.66 27.99 -1.81
N PHE A 100 27.55 27.66 -3.10
CA PHE A 100 26.45 26.88 -3.66
C PHE A 100 26.35 25.47 -3.08
N LEU A 101 27.48 24.85 -2.69
CA LEU A 101 27.49 23.53 -2.04
C LEU A 101 26.80 23.60 -0.68
N LEU A 102 27.01 24.70 0.06
CA LEU A 102 26.34 24.93 1.34
C LEU A 102 24.83 25.08 1.14
N VAL A 103 24.40 25.84 0.13
CA VAL A 103 22.97 25.98 -0.19
C VAL A 103 22.37 24.63 -0.58
N ALA A 104 23.05 23.86 -1.44
CA ALA A 104 22.59 22.55 -1.90
C ALA A 104 22.51 21.49 -0.78
N CYS A 105 23.32 21.63 0.28
CA CYS A 105 23.33 20.73 1.42
C CYS A 105 22.40 21.19 2.56
N LEU A 106 22.57 22.43 3.02
CA LEU A 106 21.93 22.95 4.24
C LEU A 106 20.45 23.30 4.02
N VAL A 107 20.03 23.76 2.84
CA VAL A 107 18.62 24.08 2.60
C VAL A 107 17.75 22.82 2.64
N PRO A 108 18.05 21.74 1.90
CA PRO A 108 17.31 20.48 2.04
C PRO A 108 17.40 19.91 3.46
N PHE A 109 18.57 20.00 4.12
CA PHE A 109 18.72 19.54 5.50
C PHE A 109 17.80 20.30 6.47
N GLY A 110 17.71 21.63 6.35
CA GLY A 110 16.80 22.45 7.13
C GLY A 110 15.32 22.07 6.93
N VAL A 111 14.92 21.78 5.69
CA VAL A 111 13.57 21.28 5.38
C VAL A 111 13.30 19.93 6.06
N LEU A 112 14.28 19.03 6.08
CA LEU A 112 14.15 17.75 6.78
C LEU A 112 14.09 17.92 8.30
N LEU A 113 14.81 18.91 8.86
CA LEU A 113 14.77 19.21 10.30
C LEU A 113 13.38 19.66 10.76
N VAL A 114 12.61 20.36 9.94
CA VAL A 114 11.25 20.79 10.29
C VAL A 114 10.17 19.72 10.06
N ILE A 115 10.54 18.56 9.51
CA ILE A 115 9.66 17.40 9.34
C ILE A 115 9.76 16.47 10.55
N GLN A 116 8.63 16.04 11.12
CA GLN A 116 8.61 15.16 12.29
C GLN A 116 9.12 13.74 11.97
N ASN A 117 8.91 13.25 10.75
CA ASN A 117 9.42 11.95 10.33
C ASN A 117 10.96 11.97 10.23
N LYS A 118 11.64 11.40 11.24
CA LYS A 118 13.11 11.38 11.36
C LYS A 118 13.75 10.10 10.81
N ASN A 119 13.22 9.56 9.71
CA ASN A 119 13.80 8.36 9.12
C ASN A 119 15.17 8.69 8.46
N PRO A 120 16.26 7.99 8.83
CA PRO A 120 17.59 8.24 8.26
C PRO A 120 17.66 8.17 6.73
N ARG A 121 16.76 7.42 6.07
CA ARG A 121 16.72 7.33 4.61
C ARG A 121 16.51 8.67 3.89
N TYR A 122 15.92 9.67 4.57
CA TYR A 122 15.63 10.96 3.96
C TYR A 122 16.86 11.86 3.81
N THR A 123 17.92 11.62 4.60
CA THR A 123 19.19 12.34 4.48
C THR A 123 20.17 11.69 3.50
N LEU A 124 19.93 10.45 3.06
CA LEU A 124 20.77 9.77 2.07
C LEU A 124 21.01 10.59 0.78
N PRO A 125 20.01 11.29 0.21
CA PRO A 125 20.23 12.13 -0.96
C PRO A 125 21.18 13.33 -0.73
N LEU A 126 21.52 13.66 0.53
CA LEU A 126 22.46 14.72 0.88
C LEU A 126 23.91 14.24 0.89
N LEU A 127 24.14 12.94 1.05
CA LEU A 127 25.48 12.36 1.19
C LEU A 127 26.41 12.73 0.03
N PRO A 128 26.00 12.71 -1.26
CA PRO A 128 26.89 13.11 -2.34
C PRO A 128 27.41 14.55 -2.22
N VAL A 129 26.54 15.50 -1.85
CA VAL A 129 26.97 16.90 -1.66
C VAL A 129 27.83 17.03 -0.41
N ALA A 130 27.51 16.31 0.66
CA ALA A 130 28.34 16.27 1.87
C ALA A 130 29.74 15.69 1.58
N SER A 131 29.86 14.66 0.74
CA SER A 131 31.14 14.10 0.32
C SER A 131 31.97 15.10 -0.49
N VAL A 132 31.35 15.88 -1.38
CA VAL A 132 32.06 16.96 -2.11
C VAL A 132 32.51 18.07 -1.16
N ILE A 133 31.68 18.45 -0.18
CA ILE A 133 32.09 19.40 0.86
C ILE A 133 33.28 18.83 1.66
N ALA A 134 33.24 17.56 2.06
CA ALA A 134 34.37 16.92 2.75
C ALA A 134 35.65 16.91 1.92
N ALA A 135 35.54 16.72 0.59
CA ALA A 135 36.67 16.76 -0.32
C ALA A 135 37.37 18.13 -0.38
N GLU A 136 36.66 19.24 -0.11
CA GLU A 136 37.28 20.57 -0.01
C GLU A 136 38.36 20.63 1.08
N ALA A 137 38.14 19.94 2.20
CA ALA A 137 39.14 19.87 3.28
C ALA A 137 40.39 19.10 2.83
N VAL A 138 40.21 18.00 2.10
CA VAL A 138 41.33 17.19 1.56
C VAL A 138 42.11 17.98 0.51
N ALA A 139 41.40 18.71 -0.37
CA ALA A 139 42.00 19.56 -1.40
C ALA A 139 42.75 20.79 -0.83
N ALA A 140 42.66 21.03 0.48
CA ALA A 140 43.45 22.05 1.16
C ALA A 140 44.86 21.60 1.51
N LEU A 141 45.12 20.29 1.51
CA LEU A 141 46.35 19.70 1.97
C LEU A 141 47.36 19.57 0.82
N ALA A 142 48.64 19.44 1.16
CA ALA A 142 49.67 19.07 0.21
C ALA A 142 49.33 17.71 -0.46
N PRO A 143 49.71 17.47 -1.73
CA PRO A 143 49.25 16.30 -2.49
C PRO A 143 49.44 14.96 -1.78
N ARG A 144 50.61 14.74 -1.15
CA ARG A 144 50.90 13.50 -0.40
C ARG A 144 50.03 13.34 0.85
N ALA A 145 49.81 14.43 1.59
CA ALA A 145 48.94 14.41 2.77
C ALA A 145 47.47 14.21 2.37
N GLY A 146 47.03 14.83 1.26
CA GLY A 146 45.70 14.62 0.70
C GLY A 146 45.48 13.17 0.24
N GLN A 147 46.46 12.56 -0.44
CA GLN A 147 46.43 11.15 -0.84
C GLN A 147 46.38 10.21 0.37
N ALA A 148 47.22 10.43 1.38
CA ALA A 148 47.22 9.63 2.60
C ALA A 148 45.87 9.71 3.33
N LEU A 149 45.29 10.92 3.42
CA LEU A 149 43.99 11.13 4.05
C LEU A 149 42.84 10.51 3.24
N ALA A 150 42.89 10.59 1.91
CA ALA A 150 41.93 9.90 1.04
C ALA A 150 42.00 8.38 1.19
N ALA A 151 43.20 7.81 1.26
CA ALA A 151 43.40 6.38 1.55
C ALA A 151 42.82 6.01 2.92
N LEU A 152 43.03 6.84 3.95
CA LEU A 152 42.47 6.63 5.27
C LEU A 152 40.92 6.68 5.27
N VAL A 153 40.31 7.58 4.49
CA VAL A 153 38.85 7.62 4.30
C VAL A 153 38.34 6.33 3.65
N LEU A 154 39.04 5.79 2.65
CA LEU A 154 38.67 4.52 2.02
C LEU A 154 38.78 3.35 3.00
N VAL A 155 39.86 3.27 3.78
CA VAL A 155 40.05 2.23 4.79
C VAL A 155 38.99 2.31 5.88
N THR A 156 38.76 3.50 6.45
CA THR A 156 37.75 3.71 7.50
C THR A 156 36.33 3.48 6.98
N GLY A 157 36.03 3.85 5.74
CA GLY A 157 34.77 3.51 5.08
C GLY A 157 34.59 2.01 4.88
N GLY A 158 35.64 1.30 4.44
CA GLY A 158 35.64 -0.16 4.34
C GLY A 158 35.40 -0.84 5.70
N LEU A 159 36.06 -0.35 6.76
CA LEU A 159 35.84 -0.81 8.13
C LEU A 159 34.42 -0.53 8.62
N GLN A 160 33.83 0.60 8.27
CA GLN A 160 32.45 0.93 8.63
C GLN A 160 31.44 0.03 7.91
N VAL A 161 31.66 -0.26 6.62
CA VAL A 161 30.84 -1.24 5.89
C VAL A 161 30.96 -2.61 6.53
N ALA A 162 32.18 -3.05 6.86
CA ALA A 162 32.39 -4.33 7.56
C ALA A 162 31.72 -4.36 8.93
N ALA A 163 31.78 -3.26 9.69
CA ALA A 163 31.11 -3.12 10.98
C ALA A 163 29.58 -3.17 10.84
N THR A 164 29.01 -2.50 9.84
CA THR A 164 27.58 -2.55 9.56
C THR A 164 27.13 -3.94 9.13
N THR A 165 27.84 -4.57 8.20
CA THR A 165 27.42 -5.85 7.61
C THR A 165 27.72 -7.05 8.48
N PHE A 166 28.83 -7.06 9.23
CA PHE A 166 29.27 -8.23 10.00
C PHE A 166 29.30 -8.00 11.51
N GLY A 167 28.98 -6.79 11.98
CA GLY A 167 29.08 -6.45 13.40
C GLY A 167 30.51 -6.52 13.95
N ALA A 168 31.51 -6.51 13.07
CA ALA A 168 32.91 -6.76 13.41
C ALA A 168 33.73 -5.47 13.51
N GLY A 169 34.72 -5.46 14.39
CA GLY A 169 35.73 -4.40 14.48
C GLY A 169 35.34 -3.21 15.38
N PRO A 170 36.27 -2.25 15.54
CA PRO A 170 36.15 -1.18 16.54
C PRO A 170 35.03 -0.17 16.27
N LEU A 171 34.46 -0.18 15.05
CA LEU A 171 33.39 0.73 14.64
C LEU A 171 31.98 0.17 14.86
N ALA A 172 31.83 -1.10 15.24
CA ALA A 172 30.53 -1.76 15.45
C ALA A 172 29.80 -1.32 16.74
N GLY A 173 30.32 -0.30 17.43
CA GLY A 173 29.80 0.21 18.70
C GLY A 173 29.36 1.67 18.66
N ARG A 174 29.11 2.21 19.85
CA ARG A 174 28.82 3.63 20.06
C ARG A 174 30.06 4.34 20.59
N ALA A 175 30.34 5.52 20.03
CA ALA A 175 31.28 6.48 20.60
C ALA A 175 30.65 7.15 21.86
N PRO A 176 31.46 7.90 22.65
CA PRO A 176 30.95 8.72 23.74
C PRO A 176 29.75 9.58 23.34
N PHE A 177 28.86 9.88 24.29
CA PHE A 177 27.61 10.64 24.08
C PHE A 177 26.58 9.94 23.18
N GLY A 178 26.73 8.63 22.94
CA GLY A 178 25.75 7.81 22.25
C GLY A 178 25.73 7.98 20.74
N ILE A 179 26.84 8.44 20.15
CA ILE A 179 26.99 8.54 18.69
C ILE A 179 27.24 7.15 18.11
N GLU A 180 26.36 6.69 17.23
CA GLU A 180 26.53 5.41 16.54
C GLU A 180 27.55 5.57 15.41
N LEU A 181 28.66 4.83 15.48
CA LEU A 181 29.74 4.91 14.48
C LEU A 181 29.40 4.10 13.23
N ALA A 182 28.80 2.93 13.42
CA ALA A 182 28.19 2.12 12.38
C ALA A 182 26.91 1.50 12.94
N HIS A 183 25.84 1.46 12.13
CA HIS A 183 24.65 0.69 12.48
C HIS A 183 24.94 -0.77 12.17
N ALA A 184 25.26 -1.57 13.20
CA ALA A 184 25.58 -2.98 13.07
C ALA A 184 24.30 -3.82 12.96
N ASP A 185 24.14 -4.52 11.84
CA ASP A 185 23.06 -5.49 11.60
C ASP A 185 23.68 -6.81 11.08
N PRO A 186 24.46 -7.51 11.92
CA PRO A 186 25.16 -8.72 11.51
C PRO A 186 24.18 -9.84 11.15
N PRO A 187 24.57 -10.80 10.29
CA PRO A 187 23.73 -11.94 9.97
C PRO A 187 23.37 -12.70 11.24
N ALA A 188 22.07 -12.78 11.55
CA ALA A 188 21.61 -13.54 12.69
C ALA A 188 21.83 -15.06 12.44
N PRO A 189 22.46 -15.79 13.37
CA PRO A 189 22.58 -17.26 13.27
C PRO A 189 21.23 -17.97 13.49
N ALA A 190 20.24 -17.23 14.00
CA ALA A 190 18.90 -17.71 14.27
C ALA A 190 18.22 -18.28 13.02
N ALA A 191 17.96 -19.59 13.02
CA ALA A 191 17.28 -20.26 11.93
C ALA A 191 15.76 -20.05 12.03
N TRP A 192 15.26 -19.03 11.35
CA TRP A 192 13.81 -18.81 11.26
C TRP A 192 13.16 -19.80 10.27
N PRO A 193 11.96 -20.33 10.56
CA PRO A 193 11.39 -21.48 9.85
C PRO A 193 10.59 -21.12 8.58
N GLN A 194 10.80 -19.94 7.96
CA GLN A 194 10.00 -19.51 6.80
C GLN A 194 10.10 -20.53 5.65
N ARG A 195 11.30 -21.05 5.36
CA ARG A 195 11.47 -22.08 4.31
C ARG A 195 10.75 -23.39 4.64
N ALA A 196 10.78 -23.82 5.90
CA ALA A 196 10.07 -25.03 6.35
C ALA A 196 8.55 -24.87 6.25
N LEU A 197 8.04 -23.69 6.62
CA LEU A 197 6.63 -23.32 6.43
C LEU A 197 6.22 -23.34 4.96
N LEU A 198 7.03 -22.72 4.08
CA LEU A 198 6.79 -22.69 2.64
C LEU A 198 6.82 -24.09 2.02
N ALA A 199 7.78 -24.94 2.41
CA ALA A 199 7.85 -26.32 1.97
C ALA A 199 6.60 -27.13 2.40
N ARG A 200 6.12 -26.91 3.63
CA ARG A 200 4.89 -27.55 4.11
C ARG A 200 3.66 -27.09 3.32
N ILE A 201 3.56 -25.81 2.96
CA ILE A 201 2.49 -25.28 2.12
C ILE A 201 2.57 -25.89 0.71
N ALA A 202 3.75 -25.92 0.10
CA ALA A 202 3.94 -26.50 -1.23
C ALA A 202 3.55 -27.99 -1.29
N ALA A 203 3.93 -28.75 -0.26
CA ALA A 203 3.57 -30.16 -0.13
C ALA A 203 2.05 -30.36 0.08
N ASP A 204 1.42 -29.64 1.01
CA ASP A 204 -0.02 -29.78 1.29
C ASP A 204 -0.90 -29.27 0.13
N SER A 205 -0.47 -28.23 -0.60
CA SER A 205 -1.20 -27.70 -1.76
C SER A 205 -1.04 -28.54 -3.03
N GLY A 206 -0.05 -29.43 -3.07
CA GLY A 206 0.33 -30.18 -4.28
C GLY A 206 0.91 -29.27 -5.37
N GLY A 207 1.61 -28.20 -5.00
CA GLY A 207 2.19 -27.23 -5.93
C GLY A 207 1.19 -26.30 -6.62
N ARG A 208 -0.09 -26.34 -6.25
CA ARG A 208 -1.11 -25.46 -6.84
C ARG A 208 -0.93 -24.01 -6.37
N PRO A 209 -1.32 -23.02 -7.20
CA PRO A 209 -1.33 -21.64 -6.77
C PRO A 209 -2.28 -21.43 -5.59
N VAL A 210 -1.77 -20.84 -4.51
CA VAL A 210 -2.54 -20.58 -3.27
C VAL A 210 -2.17 -19.24 -2.66
N THR A 211 -3.06 -18.71 -1.84
CA THR A 211 -2.90 -17.46 -1.12
C THR A 211 -2.63 -17.72 0.36
N VAL A 212 -1.56 -17.12 0.87
CA VAL A 212 -1.10 -17.24 2.25
C VAL A 212 -1.27 -15.90 2.96
N GLY A 213 -2.09 -15.86 4.01
CA GLY A 213 -2.19 -14.75 4.94
C GLY A 213 -1.10 -14.82 5.99
N VAL A 214 -0.08 -13.97 5.88
CA VAL A 214 0.95 -13.82 6.92
C VAL A 214 0.53 -12.69 7.84
N ILE A 215 0.07 -13.07 9.04
CA ILE A 215 -0.50 -12.14 10.01
C ILE A 215 0.56 -11.29 10.72
N PRO A 216 1.68 -11.84 11.24
CA PRO A 216 2.68 -11.04 11.94
C PRO A 216 3.42 -10.07 10.99
N ASN A 217 3.91 -8.98 11.57
CA ASN A 217 4.67 -7.93 10.88
C ASN A 217 5.88 -7.47 11.72
N CYS A 218 6.65 -8.42 12.27
CA CYS A 218 7.95 -8.17 12.87
C CYS A 218 9.09 -8.24 11.82
N ALA A 219 10.27 -7.72 12.16
CA ALA A 219 11.36 -7.53 11.19
C ALA A 219 11.83 -8.85 10.56
N GLU A 220 11.92 -9.91 11.38
CA GLU A 220 12.42 -11.22 10.99
C GLU A 220 11.31 -12.13 10.43
N PHE A 221 10.05 -11.87 10.77
CA PHE A 221 8.91 -12.75 10.44
C PHE A 221 7.70 -11.95 9.95
N SER A 222 7.83 -11.40 8.73
CA SER A 222 6.80 -10.63 8.04
C SER A 222 6.46 -11.22 6.66
N VAL A 223 5.35 -10.75 6.10
CA VAL A 223 4.94 -11.04 4.71
C VAL A 223 6.05 -10.80 3.69
N SER A 224 6.94 -9.83 3.93
CA SER A 224 8.05 -9.51 3.02
C SER A 224 9.09 -10.63 2.97
N ASN A 225 9.41 -11.24 4.12
CA ASN A 225 10.36 -12.37 4.17
C ASN A 225 9.80 -13.58 3.43
N PHE A 226 8.51 -13.89 3.62
CA PHE A 226 7.84 -15.00 2.91
C PHE A 226 7.78 -14.77 1.40
N ARG A 227 7.46 -13.55 0.95
CA ARG A 227 7.48 -13.19 -0.48
C ARG A 227 8.87 -13.37 -1.09
N TYR A 228 9.91 -12.94 -0.39
CA TYR A 228 11.29 -13.11 -0.85
C TYR A 228 11.64 -14.58 -1.05
N TYR A 229 11.43 -15.42 -0.03
CA TYR A 229 11.77 -16.84 -0.12
C TYR A 229 10.93 -17.59 -1.16
N ALA A 230 9.63 -17.29 -1.27
CA ALA A 230 8.78 -17.89 -2.27
C ALA A 230 9.19 -17.51 -3.70
N ALA A 231 9.56 -16.23 -3.93
CA ALA A 231 10.05 -15.78 -5.23
C ALA A 231 11.40 -16.41 -5.58
N ARG A 232 12.34 -16.46 -4.61
CA ARG A 232 13.65 -17.10 -4.78
C ARG A 232 13.52 -18.59 -5.10
N ASP A 233 12.59 -19.28 -4.45
CA ASP A 233 12.39 -20.72 -4.58
C ASP A 233 11.35 -21.08 -5.68
N GLY A 234 10.87 -20.10 -6.47
CA GLY A 234 9.97 -20.32 -7.61
C GLY A 234 8.57 -20.83 -7.25
N LEU A 235 8.09 -20.58 -6.03
CA LEU A 235 6.82 -21.13 -5.54
C LEU A 235 5.63 -20.29 -6.03
N PRO A 236 4.51 -20.91 -6.51
CA PRO A 236 3.34 -20.20 -7.02
C PRO A 236 2.43 -19.65 -5.89
N LEU A 237 3.02 -18.96 -4.92
CA LEU A 237 2.34 -18.51 -3.70
C LEU A 237 2.07 -17.01 -3.75
N ARG A 238 0.82 -16.63 -3.46
CA ARG A 238 0.42 -15.23 -3.26
C ARG A 238 0.39 -14.93 -1.77
N PHE A 239 0.81 -13.74 -1.37
CA PHE A 239 0.89 -13.38 0.04
C PHE A 239 0.07 -12.14 0.38
N GLY A 240 -0.82 -12.28 1.36
CA GLY A 240 -1.60 -11.23 1.98
C GLY A 240 -1.13 -10.92 3.40
N ARG A 241 -1.56 -9.78 3.92
CA ARG A 241 -1.43 -9.42 5.35
C ARG A 241 -2.73 -9.78 6.08
N ALA A 242 -2.79 -9.47 7.38
CA ALA A 242 -4.01 -9.53 8.16
C ALA A 242 -5.20 -8.83 7.47
N TRP A 243 -6.39 -9.44 7.56
CA TRP A 243 -7.64 -8.95 6.97
C TRP A 243 -8.42 -8.05 7.92
N SER A 244 -9.39 -7.31 7.38
CA SER A 244 -10.29 -6.49 8.18
C SER A 244 -11.35 -7.35 8.86
N ASP A 245 -12.22 -7.98 8.05
CA ASP A 245 -13.44 -8.63 8.52
C ASP A 245 -13.38 -10.16 8.33
N TYR A 246 -13.03 -10.61 7.12
CA TYR A 246 -13.06 -12.03 6.75
C TYR A 246 -11.76 -12.47 6.07
N PRO A 247 -11.32 -13.74 6.24
CA PRO A 247 -10.18 -14.34 5.54
C PRO A 247 -10.53 -14.74 4.10
N LEU A 248 -11.17 -13.85 3.34
CA LEU A 248 -11.66 -14.14 1.99
C LEU A 248 -10.51 -14.51 1.04
N ASN A 249 -10.60 -15.67 0.41
CA ASN A 249 -9.60 -16.25 -0.50
C ASN A 249 -8.22 -16.44 0.13
N VAL A 250 -8.16 -16.61 1.46
CA VAL A 250 -6.94 -17.03 2.16
C VAL A 250 -6.97 -18.55 2.33
N ASP A 251 -6.04 -19.26 1.69
CA ASP A 251 -5.92 -20.72 1.74
C ASP A 251 -5.12 -21.18 2.95
N TYR A 252 -4.05 -20.46 3.27
CA TYR A 252 -3.19 -20.74 4.43
C TYR A 252 -3.04 -19.49 5.31
N VAL A 253 -2.97 -19.69 6.61
CA VAL A 253 -2.74 -18.63 7.59
C VAL A 253 -1.48 -18.95 8.38
N VAL A 254 -0.57 -17.99 8.44
CA VAL A 254 0.61 -18.04 9.31
C VAL A 254 0.38 -17.09 10.48
N LEU A 255 0.27 -17.68 11.67
CA LEU A 255 0.17 -16.97 12.95
C LEU A 255 1.49 -17.07 13.71
N LYS A 256 1.69 -16.15 14.65
CA LYS A 256 2.81 -16.14 15.60
C LYS A 256 2.28 -15.76 16.98
N THR A 257 2.81 -16.34 18.05
CA THR A 257 2.53 -15.89 19.43
C THR A 257 3.49 -14.77 19.86
N GLY A 258 3.17 -14.08 20.96
CA GLY A 258 4.02 -12.99 21.46
C GLY A 258 4.02 -11.80 20.50
N ASP A 259 5.20 -11.23 20.24
CA ASP A 259 5.34 -10.01 19.44
C ASP A 259 4.79 -10.18 18.01
N GLN A 260 3.86 -9.29 17.64
CA GLN A 260 3.24 -9.21 16.31
C GLN A 260 3.91 -8.16 15.41
N GLY A 261 4.89 -7.43 15.93
CA GLY A 261 5.51 -6.28 15.31
C GLY A 261 5.11 -4.96 16.01
N PRO A 262 5.55 -3.82 15.46
CA PRO A 262 5.39 -2.53 16.12
C PRO A 262 3.92 -2.13 16.27
N ALA A 263 3.56 -1.54 17.41
CA ALA A 263 2.17 -1.24 17.79
C ALA A 263 1.41 -0.43 16.72
N PHE A 264 2.05 0.56 16.10
CA PHE A 264 1.46 1.42 15.07
C PHE A 264 1.08 0.69 13.76
N ALA A 265 1.57 -0.55 13.55
CA ALA A 265 1.32 -1.33 12.34
C ALA A 265 0.69 -2.71 12.61
N SER A 266 0.57 -3.10 13.88
CA SER A 266 0.27 -4.50 14.25
C SER A 266 -1.08 -4.67 14.94
N GLU A 267 -1.88 -3.61 15.10
CA GLU A 267 -3.23 -3.69 15.67
C GLU A 267 -4.11 -4.70 14.92
N LYS A 268 -4.08 -4.66 13.58
CA LYS A 268 -4.83 -5.62 12.74
C LYS A 268 -4.30 -7.05 12.89
N ALA A 269 -2.98 -7.22 12.97
CA ALA A 269 -2.35 -8.52 13.19
C ALA A 269 -2.77 -9.11 14.54
N ARG A 270 -2.66 -8.31 15.60
CA ARG A 270 -3.08 -8.67 16.96
C ARG A 270 -4.55 -9.09 17.00
N ARG A 271 -5.45 -8.29 16.41
CA ARG A 271 -6.89 -8.62 16.37
C ARG A 271 -7.15 -9.97 15.71
N VAL A 272 -6.51 -10.26 14.57
CA VAL A 272 -6.69 -11.55 13.89
C VAL A 272 -6.12 -12.69 14.72
N THR A 273 -4.95 -12.52 15.34
CA THR A 273 -4.36 -13.52 16.24
C THR A 273 -5.25 -13.80 17.46
N GLU A 274 -5.80 -12.75 18.09
CA GLU A 274 -6.76 -12.85 19.19
C GLU A 274 -8.07 -13.55 18.74
N GLN A 275 -8.55 -13.25 17.54
CA GLN A 275 -9.74 -13.90 16.97
C GLN A 275 -9.54 -15.42 16.82
N PHE A 276 -8.37 -15.87 16.34
CA PHE A 276 -8.06 -17.30 16.30
C PHE A 276 -7.96 -17.95 17.68
N ALA A 277 -7.54 -17.20 18.70
CA ALA A 277 -7.49 -17.71 20.06
C ALA A 277 -8.89 -17.82 20.68
N ALA A 278 -9.78 -16.87 20.39
CA ALA A 278 -11.09 -16.75 21.05
C ALA A 278 -12.25 -17.41 20.29
N ASP A 279 -12.12 -17.66 18.98
CA ASP A 279 -13.22 -18.16 18.13
C ASP A 279 -12.99 -19.61 17.65
N PRO A 280 -13.64 -20.61 18.30
CA PRO A 280 -13.50 -22.00 17.92
C PRO A 280 -14.01 -22.31 16.51
N LEU A 281 -15.02 -21.59 16.02
CA LEU A 281 -15.62 -21.84 14.71
C LEU A 281 -14.69 -21.38 13.58
N LEU A 282 -13.97 -20.27 13.78
CA LEU A 282 -12.91 -19.84 12.86
C LEU A 282 -11.72 -20.82 12.91
N THR A 283 -11.30 -21.22 14.11
CA THR A 283 -10.20 -22.16 14.32
C THR A 283 -10.49 -23.54 13.70
N ALA A 284 -11.73 -24.00 13.74
CA ALA A 284 -12.18 -25.23 13.09
C ALA A 284 -12.23 -25.10 11.55
N ALA A 285 -12.54 -23.92 11.00
CA ALA A 285 -12.49 -23.68 9.56
C ALA A 285 -11.04 -23.66 9.02
N PHE A 286 -10.08 -23.34 9.88
CA PHE A 286 -8.64 -23.36 9.55
C PHE A 286 -7.87 -24.28 10.50
N PRO A 287 -7.93 -25.61 10.38
CA PRO A 287 -7.13 -26.50 11.23
C PRO A 287 -5.62 -26.23 11.11
N ALA A 288 -4.90 -26.42 12.22
CA ALA A 288 -3.44 -26.31 12.23
C ALA A 288 -2.80 -27.54 11.57
N ILE A 289 -1.85 -27.32 10.66
CA ILE A 289 -1.10 -28.37 9.95
C ILE A 289 0.39 -28.35 10.25
N GLY A 290 0.84 -27.40 11.09
CA GLY A 290 2.22 -27.31 11.54
C GLY A 290 2.39 -26.29 12.66
N ARG A 291 3.33 -26.56 13.57
CA ARG A 291 3.76 -25.68 14.65
C ARG A 291 5.27 -25.61 14.64
N TYR A 292 5.82 -24.41 14.72
CA TYR A 292 7.24 -24.16 14.53
C TYR A 292 7.73 -23.24 15.65
N PRO A 293 8.63 -23.70 16.54
CA PRO A 293 9.25 -22.81 17.51
C PRO A 293 10.04 -21.74 16.76
N LEU A 294 10.01 -20.52 17.30
CA LEU A 294 10.72 -19.38 16.74
C LEU A 294 11.92 -19.01 17.62
N PRO A 295 12.99 -18.43 17.04
CA PRO A 295 14.19 -18.08 17.80
C PRO A 295 13.97 -17.08 18.93
N ASP A 296 12.89 -16.30 18.88
CA ASP A 296 12.49 -15.35 19.93
C ASP A 296 11.67 -15.99 21.07
N GLY A 297 11.62 -17.33 21.14
CA GLY A 297 10.86 -18.11 22.13
C GLY A 297 9.36 -18.18 21.84
N SER A 298 8.88 -17.52 20.78
CA SER A 298 7.48 -17.62 20.38
C SER A 298 7.20 -18.82 19.48
N LEU A 299 5.94 -19.01 19.10
CA LEU A 299 5.48 -20.13 18.29
C LEU A 299 4.79 -19.65 17.03
N ALA A 300 5.26 -20.08 15.86
CA ALA A 300 4.53 -19.95 14.62
C ALA A 300 3.57 -21.13 14.43
N THR A 301 2.35 -20.84 13.97
CA THR A 301 1.36 -21.86 13.60
C THR A 301 0.96 -21.69 12.15
N LEU A 302 1.04 -22.77 11.38
CA LEU A 302 0.53 -22.85 10.02
C LEU A 302 -0.85 -23.50 10.03
N ARG A 303 -1.83 -22.83 9.43
CA ARG A 303 -3.21 -23.27 9.36
C ARG A 303 -3.69 -23.29 7.91
N VAL A 304 -4.61 -24.19 7.57
CA VAL A 304 -5.15 -24.35 6.20
C VAL A 304 -6.66 -24.25 6.20
N ARG A 305 -7.25 -23.54 5.22
CA ARG A 305 -8.70 -23.48 5.04
C ARG A 305 -9.23 -24.86 4.65
N ARG A 306 -9.91 -25.53 5.59
CA ARG A 306 -10.48 -26.86 5.40
C ARG A 306 -11.68 -27.04 6.32
N PRO A 307 -12.80 -26.32 6.06
CA PRO A 307 -13.99 -26.43 6.90
C PRO A 307 -14.51 -27.86 6.91
N ALA A 308 -14.81 -28.38 8.11
CA ALA A 308 -15.42 -29.68 8.27
C ALA A 308 -16.88 -29.67 7.76
N PRO A 309 -17.37 -30.78 7.18
CA PRO A 309 -18.76 -30.88 6.78
C PRO A 309 -19.70 -30.83 7.99
N VAL A 310 -20.78 -30.07 7.88
CA VAL A 310 -21.86 -30.07 8.87
C VAL A 310 -22.81 -31.22 8.60
N THR A 311 -23.04 -32.06 9.61
CA THR A 311 -23.91 -33.24 9.53
C THR A 311 -25.18 -33.14 10.38
N GLN A 312 -25.24 -32.16 11.29
CA GLN A 312 -26.30 -32.03 12.31
C GLN A 312 -27.59 -31.37 11.78
N ILE A 313 -27.56 -30.77 10.59
CA ILE A 313 -28.72 -30.11 9.98
C ILE A 313 -28.87 -30.58 8.53
N GLY A 314 -30.13 -30.75 8.10
CA GLY A 314 -30.42 -31.13 6.72
C GLY A 314 -30.00 -30.06 5.70
N PRO A 315 -29.66 -30.43 4.46
CA PRO A 315 -29.19 -29.50 3.43
C PRO A 315 -30.14 -28.31 3.18
N ALA A 316 -31.45 -28.55 3.09
CA ALA A 316 -32.44 -27.48 2.89
C ALA A 316 -32.48 -26.47 4.05
N ALA A 317 -32.35 -26.95 5.30
CA ALA A 317 -32.29 -26.09 6.47
C ALA A 317 -31.00 -25.27 6.51
N LEU A 318 -29.86 -25.86 6.14
CA LEU A 318 -28.59 -25.14 6.00
C LEU A 318 -28.68 -24.07 4.91
N ALA A 319 -29.23 -24.39 3.73
CA ALA A 319 -29.44 -23.44 2.65
C ALA A 319 -30.31 -22.27 3.09
N GLY A 320 -31.42 -22.54 3.80
CA GLY A 320 -32.27 -21.49 4.38
C GLY A 320 -31.52 -20.57 5.35
N ARG A 321 -30.66 -21.13 6.21
CA ARG A 321 -29.81 -20.34 7.11
C ARG A 321 -28.76 -19.50 6.36
N ILE A 322 -28.15 -20.05 5.32
CA ILE A 322 -27.23 -19.32 4.45
C ILE A 322 -27.94 -18.15 3.77
N GLN A 323 -29.15 -18.38 3.24
CA GLN A 323 -29.94 -17.34 2.57
C GLN A 323 -30.33 -16.22 3.54
N ALA A 324 -30.78 -16.55 4.74
CA ALA A 324 -31.08 -15.58 5.79
C ALA A 324 -29.82 -14.81 6.23
N GLY A 325 -28.70 -15.51 6.43
CA GLY A 325 -27.41 -14.89 6.77
C GLY A 325 -26.88 -13.97 5.67
N ALA A 326 -27.09 -14.33 4.39
CA ALA A 326 -26.75 -13.48 3.25
C ALA A 326 -27.62 -12.22 3.21
N ALA A 327 -28.92 -12.33 3.47
CA ALA A 327 -29.79 -11.16 3.57
C ALA A 327 -29.36 -10.22 4.72
N ALA A 328 -29.00 -10.77 5.88
CA ALA A 328 -28.48 -10.00 7.01
C ALA A 328 -27.16 -9.30 6.69
N LEU A 329 -26.22 -9.99 6.01
CA LEU A 329 -24.96 -9.39 5.59
C LEU A 329 -25.19 -8.28 4.54
N LEU A 330 -26.10 -8.49 3.59
CA LEU A 330 -26.44 -7.48 2.59
C LEU A 330 -27.02 -6.22 3.24
N ALA A 331 -27.77 -6.34 4.34
CA ALA A 331 -28.31 -5.18 5.07
C ALA A 331 -27.22 -4.25 5.64
N GLU A 332 -25.96 -4.72 5.76
CA GLU A 332 -24.83 -3.85 6.13
C GLU A 332 -24.37 -2.92 4.98
N PHE A 333 -24.74 -3.26 3.75
CA PHE A 333 -24.28 -2.59 2.53
C PHE A 333 -25.42 -2.08 1.63
N VAL A 334 -26.64 -2.56 1.84
CA VAL A 334 -27.81 -2.33 0.99
C VAL A 334 -28.96 -1.77 1.82
N ALA A 335 -29.50 -0.62 1.39
CA ALA A 335 -30.67 0.03 1.95
C ALA A 335 -31.78 0.18 0.89
N ASP A 336 -33.03 0.26 1.33
CA ASP A 336 -34.23 0.41 0.50
C ASP A 336 -34.32 -0.54 -0.70
N GLY A 337 -33.92 -1.80 -0.50
CA GLY A 337 -33.98 -2.83 -1.52
C GLY A 337 -35.42 -3.14 -1.90
N ARG A 338 -35.86 -2.68 -3.08
CA ARG A 338 -37.14 -3.09 -3.68
C ARG A 338 -36.98 -4.42 -4.40
N GLU A 339 -37.83 -5.38 -4.05
CA GLU A 339 -37.79 -6.75 -4.61
C GLU A 339 -36.41 -7.41 -4.47
N LEU A 340 -35.70 -7.12 -3.36
CA LEU A 340 -34.41 -7.74 -3.08
C LEU A 340 -34.58 -9.25 -2.84
N ARG A 341 -33.93 -10.06 -3.65
CA ARG A 341 -33.94 -11.53 -3.56
C ARG A 341 -32.51 -12.07 -3.56
N VAL A 342 -32.32 -13.13 -2.78
CA VAL A 342 -31.08 -13.92 -2.76
C VAL A 342 -31.45 -15.35 -3.14
N GLY A 343 -31.02 -15.79 -4.31
CA GLY A 343 -31.18 -17.16 -4.80
C GLY A 343 -29.89 -17.96 -4.60
N LEU A 344 -30.02 -19.22 -4.21
CA LEU A 344 -28.91 -20.14 -4.03
C LEU A 344 -29.07 -21.34 -4.95
N ASP A 345 -27.96 -21.75 -5.57
CA ASP A 345 -27.83 -22.94 -6.37
C ASP A 345 -26.68 -23.79 -5.80
N TRP A 346 -27.00 -25.01 -5.39
CA TRP A 346 -26.15 -25.85 -4.54
C TRP A 346 -26.50 -27.34 -4.71
N ASP A 347 -25.51 -28.19 -4.41
CA ASP A 347 -25.69 -29.63 -4.17
C ASP A 347 -25.46 -29.95 -2.69
N ALA A 348 -26.04 -31.05 -2.20
CA ALA A 348 -26.01 -31.37 -0.77
C ALA A 348 -24.58 -31.61 -0.22
N ALA A 349 -23.70 -32.22 -1.00
CA ALA A 349 -22.35 -32.57 -0.56
C ALA A 349 -21.44 -31.33 -0.49
N GLY A 350 -21.54 -30.44 -1.47
CA GLY A 350 -20.89 -29.13 -1.47
C GLY A 350 -21.38 -28.25 -0.34
N LEU A 351 -22.71 -28.14 -0.17
CA LEU A 351 -23.33 -27.30 0.84
C LEU A 351 -22.93 -27.71 2.26
N ALA A 352 -22.83 -29.00 2.54
CA ALA A 352 -22.38 -29.51 3.84
C ALA A 352 -20.98 -28.97 4.22
N ARG A 353 -20.09 -28.80 3.23
CA ARG A 353 -18.75 -28.20 3.40
C ARG A 353 -18.74 -26.67 3.26
N GLY A 354 -19.91 -26.05 3.10
CA GLY A 354 -20.07 -24.61 2.94
C GLY A 354 -19.83 -24.10 1.51
N TRP A 355 -19.68 -24.98 0.52
CA TRP A 355 -19.53 -24.58 -0.88
C TRP A 355 -20.89 -24.45 -1.57
N ILE A 356 -21.08 -23.33 -2.26
CA ILE A 356 -22.29 -22.98 -2.99
C ILE A 356 -21.88 -22.70 -4.43
N ARG A 357 -22.48 -23.43 -5.37
CA ARG A 357 -22.15 -23.33 -6.80
C ARG A 357 -22.40 -21.92 -7.31
N ARG A 358 -23.57 -21.35 -7.02
CA ARG A 358 -23.94 -20.01 -7.45
C ARG A 358 -24.88 -19.31 -6.46
N VAL A 359 -24.63 -18.03 -6.20
CA VAL A 359 -25.53 -17.13 -5.48
C VAL A 359 -25.93 -16.00 -6.41
N THR A 360 -27.24 -15.77 -6.55
CA THR A 360 -27.78 -14.67 -7.35
C THR A 360 -28.43 -13.65 -6.43
N VAL A 361 -27.98 -12.41 -6.48
CA VAL A 361 -28.60 -11.28 -5.78
C VAL A 361 -29.27 -10.39 -6.82
N SER A 362 -30.57 -10.19 -6.70
CA SER A 362 -31.34 -9.36 -7.60
C SER A 362 -32.20 -8.35 -6.86
N ALA A 363 -32.36 -7.14 -7.40
CA ALA A 363 -33.28 -6.14 -6.87
C ALA A 363 -33.77 -5.24 -8.01
N ALA A 364 -35.05 -4.84 -7.96
CA ALA A 364 -35.57 -3.82 -8.88
C ALA A 364 -34.88 -2.47 -8.64
N SER A 365 -34.59 -2.15 -7.38
CA SER A 365 -33.79 -0.97 -7.01
C SER A 365 -33.19 -1.14 -5.62
N ALA A 366 -32.01 -0.56 -5.38
CA ALA A 366 -31.31 -0.63 -4.10
C ALA A 366 -30.37 0.57 -3.91
N ARG A 367 -30.18 1.04 -2.68
CA ARG A 367 -29.08 1.95 -2.34
C ARG A 367 -27.91 1.15 -1.76
N VAL A 368 -26.71 1.32 -2.33
CA VAL A 368 -25.51 0.57 -1.94
C VAL A 368 -24.44 1.50 -1.38
N GLY A 369 -23.78 1.11 -0.28
CA GLY A 369 -22.67 1.85 0.32
C GLY A 369 -22.18 1.26 1.65
N GLU A 370 -21.22 1.91 2.31
CA GLU A 370 -20.76 1.51 3.65
C GLU A 370 -21.74 2.00 4.74
N LEU A 371 -22.90 1.35 4.90
CA LEU A 371 -23.98 1.87 5.76
C LEU A 371 -23.59 1.98 7.24
N ARG A 372 -22.65 1.14 7.70
CA ARG A 372 -22.13 1.19 9.08
C ARG A 372 -21.31 2.44 9.38
N ARG A 373 -20.86 3.15 8.35
CA ARG A 373 -20.05 4.35 8.50
C ARG A 373 -20.95 5.59 8.44
N PRO A 374 -21.07 6.36 9.53
CA PRO A 374 -21.90 7.56 9.55
C PRO A 374 -21.51 8.56 8.45
N GLY A 375 -22.49 8.98 7.65
CA GLY A 375 -22.29 9.93 6.56
C GLY A 375 -21.51 9.38 5.37
N ALA A 376 -21.35 8.06 5.24
CA ALA A 376 -20.83 7.47 4.01
C ALA A 376 -21.79 7.71 2.84
N PRO A 377 -21.30 8.12 1.66
CA PRO A 377 -22.15 8.30 0.49
C PRO A 377 -22.70 6.95 0.04
N THR A 378 -23.96 6.94 -0.40
CA THR A 378 -24.65 5.76 -0.95
C THR A 378 -25.04 6.01 -2.40
N LEU A 379 -25.03 4.94 -3.20
CA LEU A 379 -25.34 4.98 -4.62
C LEU A 379 -26.65 4.23 -4.86
N ARG A 380 -27.64 4.90 -5.45
CA ARG A 380 -28.87 4.25 -5.91
C ARG A 380 -28.58 3.53 -7.22
N LEU A 381 -29.02 2.28 -7.29
CA LEU A 381 -28.94 1.41 -8.46
C LEU A 381 -30.33 0.86 -8.77
N GLU A 382 -30.57 0.58 -10.04
CA GLU A 382 -31.80 -0.01 -10.56
C GLU A 382 -31.48 -1.27 -11.38
N ASP A 383 -32.46 -2.16 -11.55
CA ASP A 383 -32.35 -3.41 -12.31
C ASP A 383 -31.06 -4.20 -12.00
N VAL A 384 -30.85 -4.42 -10.70
CA VAL A 384 -29.62 -5.01 -10.17
C VAL A 384 -29.69 -6.52 -10.29
N ARG A 385 -28.68 -7.13 -10.90
CA ARG A 385 -28.42 -8.56 -10.90
C ARG A 385 -26.93 -8.83 -10.81
N VAL A 386 -26.54 -9.43 -9.69
CA VAL A 386 -25.16 -9.81 -9.40
C VAL A 386 -25.09 -11.30 -9.10
N VAL A 387 -24.06 -11.96 -9.61
CA VAL A 387 -23.85 -13.40 -9.47
C VAL A 387 -22.49 -13.67 -8.84
N LEU A 388 -22.49 -14.49 -7.78
CA LEU A 388 -21.30 -14.99 -7.13
C LEU A 388 -21.17 -16.47 -7.49
N GLU A 389 -20.04 -16.89 -8.05
CA GLU A 389 -19.78 -18.28 -8.45
C GLU A 389 -18.72 -18.89 -7.52
N GLY A 390 -18.96 -20.14 -7.09
CA GLY A 390 -18.05 -20.88 -6.23
C GLY A 390 -17.83 -20.21 -4.86
N LEU A 391 -18.92 -19.81 -4.19
CA LEU A 391 -18.84 -19.20 -2.86
C LEU A 391 -18.61 -20.30 -1.81
N THR A 392 -17.53 -20.19 -1.04
CA THR A 392 -17.31 -20.99 0.17
C THR A 392 -17.56 -20.14 1.41
N VAL A 393 -18.43 -20.59 2.31
CA VAL A 393 -18.67 -19.99 3.63
C VAL A 393 -18.22 -20.93 4.75
N ASN A 394 -18.11 -20.44 5.98
CA ASN A 394 -17.92 -21.31 7.15
C ASN A 394 -19.25 -22.02 7.49
N PRO A 395 -19.42 -23.31 7.13
CA PRO A 395 -20.70 -23.99 7.33
C PRO A 395 -21.02 -24.16 8.81
N ALA A 396 -20.01 -24.40 9.65
CA ALA A 396 -20.18 -24.56 11.09
C ALA A 396 -20.69 -23.26 11.75
N ARG A 397 -20.22 -22.09 11.30
CA ARG A 397 -20.73 -20.81 11.80
C ARG A 397 -22.16 -20.55 11.41
N VAL A 398 -22.51 -20.81 10.15
CA VAL A 398 -23.91 -20.66 9.69
C VAL A 398 -24.82 -21.62 10.44
N ALA A 399 -24.39 -22.87 10.63
CA ALA A 399 -25.13 -23.87 11.39
C ALA A 399 -25.29 -23.46 12.86
N ALA A 400 -24.25 -22.96 13.53
CA ALA A 400 -24.32 -22.63 14.96
C ALA A 400 -25.05 -21.31 15.24
N THR A 401 -24.87 -20.29 14.40
CA THR A 401 -25.26 -18.90 14.71
C THR A 401 -26.13 -18.22 13.65
N GLY A 402 -26.31 -18.83 12.49
CA GLY A 402 -26.96 -18.19 11.34
C GLY A 402 -26.13 -17.09 10.67
N ARG A 403 -24.96 -16.73 11.21
CA ARG A 403 -24.10 -15.68 10.66
C ARG A 403 -23.29 -16.21 9.47
N LEU A 404 -23.33 -15.47 8.37
CA LEU A 404 -22.50 -15.74 7.20
C LEU A 404 -21.05 -15.28 7.44
N GLU A 405 -20.10 -16.17 7.18
CA GLU A 405 -18.66 -15.88 7.17
C GLU A 405 -18.09 -16.38 5.84
N PRO A 406 -17.92 -15.49 4.84
CA PRO A 406 -17.30 -15.84 3.56
C PRO A 406 -15.83 -16.21 3.73
N LEU A 407 -15.44 -17.35 3.17
CA LEU A 407 -14.07 -17.86 3.23
C LEU A 407 -13.40 -17.86 1.86
N ALA A 408 -14.13 -18.13 0.78
CA ALA A 408 -13.62 -18.04 -0.58
C ALA A 408 -14.71 -17.68 -1.59
N LEU A 409 -14.31 -17.09 -2.70
CA LEU A 409 -15.15 -16.79 -3.85
C LEU A 409 -14.31 -16.88 -5.12
N GLU A 410 -14.76 -17.68 -6.09
CA GLU A 410 -14.05 -17.86 -7.35
C GLU A 410 -14.24 -16.64 -8.26
N ARG A 411 -15.49 -16.19 -8.40
CA ARG A 411 -15.85 -15.13 -9.35
C ARG A 411 -17.05 -14.32 -8.90
N PHE A 412 -16.99 -13.02 -9.15
CA PHE A 412 -18.07 -12.07 -8.90
C PHE A 412 -18.45 -11.39 -10.22
N ARG A 413 -19.70 -11.54 -10.65
CA ARG A 413 -20.20 -11.00 -11.91
C ARG A 413 -21.28 -9.96 -11.68
N ILE A 414 -21.12 -8.81 -12.32
CA ILE A 414 -22.19 -7.83 -12.49
C ILE A 414 -22.85 -8.11 -13.83
N GLU A 415 -23.98 -8.84 -13.81
CA GLU A 415 -24.72 -9.19 -15.02
C GLU A 415 -25.64 -8.05 -15.47
N ARG A 416 -26.24 -7.35 -14.50
CA ARG A 416 -27.13 -6.23 -14.78
C ARG A 416 -27.07 -5.15 -13.70
N LEU A 417 -27.00 -3.90 -14.12
CA LEU A 417 -27.31 -2.74 -13.28
C LEU A 417 -27.61 -1.53 -14.16
N THR A 418 -28.43 -0.62 -13.64
CA THR A 418 -28.69 0.69 -14.22
C THR A 418 -28.36 1.76 -13.20
N LEU A 419 -27.69 2.81 -13.65
CA LEU A 419 -27.29 3.97 -12.86
C LEU A 419 -27.73 5.25 -13.55
N SER A 420 -28.56 6.05 -12.89
CA SER A 420 -28.96 7.35 -13.43
C SER A 420 -27.86 8.40 -13.27
N GLN A 421 -27.87 9.41 -14.16
CA GLN A 421 -26.97 10.56 -14.05
C GLN A 421 -27.16 11.30 -12.72
N GLY A 422 -28.42 11.45 -12.28
CA GLY A 422 -28.76 12.14 -11.04
C GLY A 422 -28.18 11.44 -9.82
N ASP A 423 -28.29 10.11 -9.77
CA ASP A 423 -27.78 9.30 -8.65
C ASP A 423 -26.26 9.30 -8.59
N LEU A 424 -25.58 9.18 -9.75
CA LEU A 424 -24.12 9.29 -9.79
C LEU A 424 -23.65 10.68 -9.34
N GLN A 425 -24.32 11.74 -9.79
CA GLN A 425 -23.98 13.10 -9.37
C GLN A 425 -24.20 13.29 -7.87
N ALA A 426 -25.31 12.80 -7.32
CA ALA A 426 -25.60 12.88 -5.88
C ALA A 426 -24.56 12.12 -5.04
N PHE A 427 -24.18 10.91 -5.46
CA PHE A 427 -23.16 10.11 -4.81
C PHE A 427 -21.79 10.83 -4.80
N LEU A 428 -21.37 11.39 -5.94
CA LEU A 428 -20.11 12.12 -6.04
C LEU A 428 -20.16 13.42 -5.22
N ALA A 429 -21.27 14.16 -5.23
CA ALA A 429 -21.42 15.39 -4.46
C ALA A 429 -21.39 15.15 -2.93
N ALA A 430 -21.84 13.98 -2.47
CA ALA A 430 -21.74 13.58 -1.06
C ALA A 430 -20.29 13.29 -0.61
N GLY A 431 -19.38 13.00 -1.55
CA GLY A 431 -17.98 12.72 -1.26
C GLY A 431 -17.19 13.96 -0.81
N ARG A 432 -16.39 13.84 0.26
CA ARG A 432 -15.59 14.96 0.82
C ARG A 432 -14.65 15.63 -0.20
N ARG A 433 -14.15 14.88 -1.19
CA ARG A 433 -13.21 15.37 -2.23
C ARG A 433 -13.91 15.80 -3.53
N THR A 434 -15.21 15.53 -3.66
CA THR A 434 -15.98 15.63 -4.91
C THR A 434 -17.25 16.45 -4.72
N ARG A 435 -17.31 17.30 -3.70
CA ARG A 435 -18.48 18.14 -3.35
C ARG A 435 -18.98 19.05 -4.48
N ARG A 436 -18.13 19.38 -5.45
CA ARG A 436 -18.46 20.24 -6.59
C ARG A 436 -18.32 19.49 -7.91
N VAL A 437 -18.88 18.29 -7.99
CA VAL A 437 -18.87 17.50 -9.22
C VAL A 437 -20.19 17.65 -9.98
N ARG A 438 -20.09 17.86 -11.29
CA ARG A 438 -21.20 17.75 -12.24
C ARG A 438 -20.91 16.63 -13.21
N VAL A 439 -21.91 15.81 -13.48
CA VAL A 439 -21.81 14.70 -14.44
C VAL A 439 -22.90 14.87 -15.48
N ARG A 440 -22.53 14.71 -16.75
CA ARG A 440 -23.47 14.64 -17.86
C ARG A 440 -23.19 13.39 -18.68
N PHE A 441 -24.17 12.52 -18.80
CA PHE A 441 -24.07 11.34 -19.67
C PHE A 441 -24.47 11.71 -21.11
N LEU A 442 -23.59 11.35 -22.04
CA LEU A 442 -23.73 11.49 -23.48
C LEU A 442 -23.64 10.09 -24.11
N PRO A 443 -24.08 9.90 -25.37
CA PRO A 443 -23.90 8.63 -26.06
C PRO A 443 -22.41 8.21 -26.05
N GLY A 444 -22.12 7.08 -25.41
CA GLY A 444 -20.78 6.47 -25.33
C GLY A 444 -19.81 7.11 -24.33
N GLN A 445 -20.15 8.23 -23.68
CA GLN A 445 -19.21 8.95 -22.80
C GLN A 445 -19.90 9.77 -21.71
N ALA A 446 -19.18 10.11 -20.66
CA ALA A 446 -19.60 11.03 -19.61
C ALA A 446 -18.71 12.27 -19.59
N GLU A 447 -19.31 13.46 -19.55
CA GLU A 447 -18.61 14.69 -19.23
C GLU A 447 -18.61 14.87 -17.71
N VAL A 448 -17.41 14.98 -17.12
CA VAL A 448 -17.21 15.14 -15.68
C VAL A 448 -16.50 16.46 -15.43
N ARG A 449 -17.15 17.33 -14.65
CA ARG A 449 -16.56 18.60 -14.20
C ARG A 449 -16.41 18.57 -12.70
N MET A 450 -15.19 18.70 -12.20
CA MET A 450 -14.84 18.67 -10.78
C MET A 450 -14.31 20.03 -10.34
N GLY A 451 -14.96 20.66 -9.36
CA GLY A 451 -14.45 21.85 -8.69
C GLY A 451 -13.50 21.49 -7.55
N ALA A 452 -12.21 21.75 -7.72
CA ALA A 452 -11.19 21.64 -6.66
C ALA A 452 -10.84 23.02 -6.09
N PRO A 453 -10.29 23.13 -4.86
CA PRO A 453 -9.68 24.37 -4.38
C PRO A 453 -8.51 24.73 -5.31
N GLY A 454 -8.64 25.83 -6.06
CA GLY A 454 -7.65 26.26 -7.06
C GLY A 454 -8.24 26.32 -8.48
N SER A 455 -8.34 25.18 -9.17
CA SER A 455 -8.76 25.12 -10.58
C SER A 455 -9.79 24.02 -10.83
N ALA A 456 -10.80 24.31 -11.66
CA ALA A 456 -11.74 23.29 -12.11
C ALA A 456 -11.05 22.29 -13.05
N VAL A 457 -11.42 21.02 -12.94
CA VAL A 457 -11.00 19.95 -13.84
C VAL A 457 -12.19 19.53 -14.67
N ASP A 458 -12.08 19.64 -15.99
CA ASP A 458 -13.07 19.14 -16.94
C ASP A 458 -12.47 17.94 -17.67
N ALA A 459 -13.22 16.86 -17.82
CA ALA A 459 -12.77 15.67 -18.53
C ALA A 459 -13.93 14.95 -19.21
N ARG A 460 -13.62 14.21 -20.27
CA ARG A 460 -14.51 13.21 -20.87
C ARG A 460 -14.05 11.82 -20.46
N VAL A 461 -15.01 10.98 -20.10
CA VAL A 461 -14.77 9.62 -19.61
C VAL A 461 -15.56 8.65 -20.46
N SER A 462 -14.90 7.65 -21.04
CA SER A 462 -15.55 6.53 -21.71
C SER A 462 -15.24 5.23 -20.97
N LEU A 463 -16.10 4.22 -21.16
CA LEU A 463 -15.92 2.90 -20.58
C LEU A 463 -15.76 1.88 -21.71
N GLY A 464 -14.63 1.19 -21.70
CA GLY A 464 -14.27 0.14 -22.65
C GLY A 464 -14.38 -1.26 -22.04
N PRO A 465 -14.29 -2.31 -22.89
CA PRO A 465 -14.26 -3.69 -22.42
C PRO A 465 -13.05 -3.94 -21.53
N GLY A 466 -13.18 -4.91 -20.61
CA GLY A 466 -12.11 -5.29 -19.69
C GLY A 466 -10.82 -5.72 -20.41
N ARG A 467 -9.67 -5.30 -19.85
CA ARG A 467 -8.32 -5.61 -20.35
C ARG A 467 -7.34 -5.64 -19.18
N ASP A 468 -6.29 -6.45 -19.29
CA ASP A 468 -5.18 -6.53 -18.32
C ASP A 468 -5.63 -6.84 -16.88
N GLY A 469 -6.62 -7.72 -16.73
CA GLY A 469 -7.19 -8.10 -15.43
C GLY A 469 -8.17 -7.09 -14.83
N ARG A 470 -8.47 -5.98 -15.53
CA ARG A 470 -9.55 -5.05 -15.17
C ARG A 470 -10.86 -5.51 -15.82
N PRO A 471 -12.00 -5.52 -15.12
CA PRO A 471 -13.29 -5.90 -15.72
C PRO A 471 -13.85 -4.87 -16.70
N VAL A 472 -13.49 -3.59 -16.51
CA VAL A 472 -13.88 -2.46 -17.35
C VAL A 472 -12.67 -1.55 -17.43
N VAL A 473 -12.41 -0.98 -18.61
CA VAL A 473 -11.37 0.03 -18.79
C VAL A 473 -12.02 1.41 -18.76
N LEU A 474 -11.48 2.30 -17.94
CA LEU A 474 -11.95 3.68 -17.86
C LEU A 474 -10.96 4.57 -18.61
N ASP A 475 -11.39 5.12 -19.75
CA ASP A 475 -10.54 6.00 -20.55
C ASP A 475 -10.89 7.46 -20.27
N VAL A 476 -9.89 8.28 -19.96
CA VAL A 476 -10.06 9.72 -19.71
C VAL A 476 -9.39 10.52 -20.81
N HIS A 477 -10.14 11.37 -21.50
CA HIS A 477 -9.64 12.19 -22.60
C HIS A 477 -10.16 13.63 -22.53
N ALA A 478 -9.59 14.50 -23.36
CA ALA A 478 -9.93 15.92 -23.42
C ALA A 478 -9.88 16.63 -22.05
N VAL A 479 -8.87 16.31 -21.23
CA VAL A 479 -8.75 16.87 -19.88
C VAL A 479 -8.35 18.34 -19.94
N ARG A 480 -9.05 19.18 -19.18
CA ARG A 480 -8.72 20.60 -19.00
C ARG A 480 -8.58 20.92 -17.52
N ILE A 481 -7.54 21.66 -17.15
CA ILE A 481 -7.31 22.13 -15.78
C ILE A 481 -7.30 23.65 -15.80
N GLY A 482 -8.24 24.29 -15.11
CA GLY A 482 -8.38 25.74 -15.12
C GLY A 482 -8.64 26.30 -16.53
N GLY A 483 -9.27 25.52 -17.40
CA GLY A 483 -9.51 25.86 -18.80
C GLY A 483 -8.36 25.52 -19.76
N VAL A 484 -7.17 25.19 -19.27
CA VAL A 484 -5.99 24.84 -20.08
C VAL A 484 -6.04 23.36 -20.46
N PRO A 485 -5.93 23.00 -21.75
CA PRO A 485 -5.89 21.60 -22.17
C PRO A 485 -4.63 20.90 -21.67
N VAL A 486 -4.79 19.69 -21.15
CA VAL A 486 -3.70 18.81 -20.74
C VAL A 486 -3.32 17.94 -21.94
N PRO A 487 -2.04 17.89 -22.34
CA PRO A 487 -1.59 16.98 -23.41
C PRO A 487 -1.94 15.52 -23.13
N ASP A 488 -2.34 14.77 -24.16
CA ASP A 488 -2.77 13.36 -24.03
C ASP A 488 -1.70 12.45 -23.43
N LEU A 489 -0.41 12.76 -23.63
CA LEU A 489 0.68 12.02 -22.98
C LEU A 489 0.64 12.10 -21.45
N LEU A 490 -0.06 13.10 -20.89
CA LEU A 490 -0.25 13.31 -19.46
C LEU A 490 -1.65 12.92 -18.96
N THR A 491 -2.61 12.61 -19.85
CA THR A 491 -3.99 12.25 -19.44
C THR A 491 -4.06 10.85 -18.84
N GLY A 492 -3.34 9.88 -19.40
CA GLY A 492 -3.22 8.53 -18.82
C GLY A 492 -2.56 8.52 -17.43
N TRP A 493 -1.92 9.62 -17.04
CA TRP A 493 -1.45 9.79 -15.67
C TRP A 493 -2.60 10.16 -14.74
N ILE A 494 -3.45 11.10 -15.15
CA ILE A 494 -4.65 11.48 -14.40
C ILE A 494 -5.59 10.27 -14.26
N GLU A 495 -5.81 9.51 -15.33
CA GLU A 495 -6.59 8.27 -15.33
C GLU A 495 -6.14 7.34 -14.18
N ARG A 496 -4.85 6.98 -14.11
CA ARG A 496 -4.34 6.06 -13.08
C ARG A 496 -4.53 6.53 -11.63
N ALA A 497 -4.64 7.84 -11.39
CA ALA A 497 -4.86 8.37 -10.05
C ALA A 497 -6.33 8.26 -9.59
N TRP A 498 -7.27 8.21 -10.56
CA TRP A 498 -8.71 8.26 -10.31
C TRP A 498 -9.47 7.00 -10.76
N ASP A 499 -8.84 6.13 -11.57
CA ASP A 499 -9.40 4.88 -12.05
C ASP A 499 -9.58 3.88 -10.89
N PRO A 500 -10.84 3.60 -10.46
CA PRO A 500 -11.09 2.65 -9.39
C PRO A 500 -10.84 1.20 -9.82
N THR A 501 -10.85 0.90 -11.12
CA THR A 501 -10.74 -0.47 -11.67
C THR A 501 -9.34 -1.05 -11.49
N LEU A 502 -8.31 -0.20 -11.34
CA LEU A 502 -6.95 -0.62 -10.94
C LEU A 502 -6.93 -1.33 -9.59
N ARG A 503 -7.82 -0.94 -8.66
CA ARG A 503 -7.94 -1.64 -7.37
C ARG A 503 -8.72 -2.94 -7.50
N TRP A 504 -9.63 -3.02 -8.47
CA TRP A 504 -10.40 -4.23 -8.73
C TRP A 504 -9.50 -5.34 -9.29
N ALA A 505 -8.54 -5.01 -10.15
CA ALA A 505 -7.53 -5.94 -10.64
C ALA A 505 -6.65 -6.54 -9.51
N ALA A 506 -6.58 -5.85 -8.36
CA ALA A 506 -5.84 -6.31 -7.19
C ALA A 506 -6.71 -7.05 -6.16
N LEU A 507 -8.02 -7.20 -6.40
CA LEU A 507 -8.90 -7.98 -5.53
C LEU A 507 -8.49 -9.45 -5.57
N PRO A 508 -8.67 -10.17 -4.45
CA PRO A 508 -8.37 -11.59 -4.42
C PRO A 508 -9.41 -12.44 -5.19
N VAL A 509 -10.48 -11.82 -5.70
CA VAL A 509 -11.58 -12.44 -6.45
C VAL A 509 -11.59 -11.91 -7.88
N ALA A 510 -11.84 -12.78 -8.87
CA ALA A 510 -12.07 -12.34 -10.24
C ALA A 510 -13.41 -11.59 -10.33
N VAL A 511 -13.36 -10.34 -10.77
CA VAL A 511 -14.56 -9.54 -11.01
C VAL A 511 -14.79 -9.47 -12.51
N ASP A 512 -16.02 -9.76 -12.95
CA ASP A 512 -16.47 -9.56 -14.33
C ASP A 512 -17.63 -8.58 -14.33
N VAL A 513 -17.70 -7.75 -15.36
CA VAL A 513 -18.80 -6.80 -15.58
C VAL A 513 -19.29 -7.01 -17.00
N ALA A 514 -20.60 -7.19 -17.18
CA ALA A 514 -21.18 -7.28 -18.51
C ALA A 514 -20.95 -5.97 -19.30
N PRO A 515 -21.13 -5.96 -20.64
CA PRO A 515 -20.92 -4.76 -21.44
C PRO A 515 -21.61 -3.52 -20.85
N VAL A 516 -20.83 -2.45 -20.75
CA VAL A 516 -21.29 -1.16 -20.22
C VAL A 516 -21.66 -0.23 -21.36
N ARG A 517 -22.85 0.37 -21.30
CA ARG A 517 -23.33 1.36 -22.27
C ARG A 517 -23.67 2.65 -21.54
N ILE A 518 -23.15 3.77 -22.04
CA ILE A 518 -23.52 5.10 -21.56
C ILE A 518 -24.48 5.70 -22.58
N GLY A 519 -25.72 5.95 -22.15
CA GLY A 519 -26.76 6.61 -22.92
C GLY A 519 -27.11 7.97 -22.35
N PRO A 520 -27.99 8.74 -23.00
CA PRO A 520 -28.49 9.98 -22.44
C PRO A 520 -29.14 9.76 -21.06
N GLY A 521 -28.60 10.39 -20.03
CA GLY A 521 -29.16 10.37 -18.67
C GLY A 521 -28.96 9.08 -17.85
N ARG A 522 -28.40 8.00 -18.41
CA ARG A 522 -28.14 6.75 -17.67
C ARG A 522 -26.96 5.93 -18.19
N LEU A 523 -26.41 5.11 -17.31
CA LEU A 523 -25.42 4.06 -17.58
C LEU A 523 -26.07 2.70 -17.32
N GLU A 524 -25.92 1.79 -18.27
CA GLU A 524 -26.47 0.44 -18.21
C GLU A 524 -25.33 -0.58 -18.30
N VAL A 525 -25.40 -1.61 -17.47
CA VAL A 525 -24.62 -2.83 -17.58
C VAL A 525 -25.61 -3.91 -17.92
N ALA A 526 -25.41 -4.59 -19.05
CA ALA A 526 -26.25 -5.70 -19.46
C ALA A 526 -25.46 -6.64 -20.35
N ALA A 527 -25.73 -7.94 -20.25
CA ALA A 527 -25.34 -8.88 -21.30
C ALA A 527 -25.97 -8.44 -22.64
N PRO A 528 -25.26 -8.62 -23.77
CA PRO A 528 -25.76 -8.22 -25.08
C PRO A 528 -27.05 -8.95 -25.46
#